data_AF-A0A7C1UBN4-F1
#
_entry.id   AF-A0A7C1UBN4-F1
#
_cell.length_a   1.000
_cell.length_b   1.000
_cell.length_c   1.000
_cell.angle_alpha   90.00
_cell.angle_beta   90.00
_cell.angle_gamma   90.00
#
_symmetry.space_group_name_H-M   'P 1'
#
loop_
_entity.id
_entity.type
_entity.pdbx_description
1 polymer ?
#
loop_
_entity_poly.entity_id
_entity_poly.type
_entity_poly.pdbx_seq_one_letter_code
_entity_poly.pdbx_strand_id
1 'polypeptide(L)'
;VDEYDLSTLASSSMMPESVAALGSEVKQRLDSLKDMKPLQRECIMLSSYYGHTHQELSKKLGVPLGTVKAWIRRGKPQAIAF
;
A
#
# COMPACT_ATOMS: atom_id res chain seq x y z
N VAL A 1 33.24 28.24 15.99
CA VAL A 1 33.24 26.77 15.86
C VAL A 1 31.79 26.40 16.07
N ASP A 2 30.99 26.32 15.00
CA ASP A 2 29.54 26.12 15.14
C ASP A 2 29.29 24.66 15.52
N GLU A 3 28.99 24.53 16.80
CA GLU A 3 28.53 23.36 17.52
C GLU A 3 27.25 22.86 16.84
N TYR A 4 27.34 21.72 16.15
CA TYR A 4 26.15 21.05 15.64
C TYR A 4 25.23 20.77 16.82
N ASP A 5 24.09 21.46 16.84
CA ASP A 5 23.06 21.34 17.86
C ASP A 5 22.51 19.90 17.91
N LEU A 6 23.10 19.09 18.78
CA LEU A 6 22.71 17.71 19.06
C LEU A 6 21.26 17.59 19.59
N SER A 7 20.60 18.71 19.92
CA SER A 7 19.21 18.69 20.43
C SER A 7 18.17 18.40 19.33
N THR A 8 18.51 18.62 18.04
CA THR A 8 17.62 18.28 16.92
C THR A 8 17.48 16.76 16.74
N LEU A 9 18.47 15.96 17.17
CA LEU A 9 18.42 14.49 17.07
C LEU A 9 17.53 13.85 18.15
N ALA A 10 17.17 14.60 19.21
CA ALA A 10 16.38 14.10 20.33
C ALA A 10 14.85 14.26 20.15
N SER A 11 14.38 14.78 19.01
CA SER A 11 12.94 14.94 18.75
C SER A 11 12.24 13.67 18.24
N SER A 12 12.97 12.55 18.13
CA SER A 12 12.37 11.25 17.73
C SER A 12 11.86 10.42 18.92
N SER A 13 11.36 11.06 19.98
CA SER A 13 10.46 10.37 20.89
C SER A 13 9.07 10.37 20.25
N MET A 14 8.83 9.45 19.32
CA MET A 14 7.48 9.23 18.80
C MET A 14 6.55 9.00 19.99
N MET A 15 5.57 9.90 20.18
CA MET A 15 4.60 9.78 21.26
C MET A 15 3.88 8.43 21.15
N PRO A 16 3.55 7.75 22.26
CA PRO A 16 2.94 6.43 22.23
C PRO A 16 1.64 6.40 21.41
N GLU A 17 0.91 7.51 21.35
CA GLU A 17 -0.27 7.69 20.51
C GLU A 17 0.05 7.65 19.00
N SER A 18 1.17 8.24 18.57
CA SER A 18 1.61 8.19 17.17
C SER A 18 2.04 6.79 16.74
N VAL A 19 2.69 6.03 17.64
CA VAL A 19 3.08 4.64 17.39
C VAL A 19 1.84 3.73 17.31
N ALA A 20 0.85 3.96 18.18
CA ALA A 20 -0.40 3.21 18.18
C ALA A 20 -1.26 3.49 16.93
N ALA A 21 -1.36 4.76 16.52
CA ALA A 21 -2.08 5.16 15.30
C ALA A 21 -1.46 4.50 14.04
N LEU A 22 -0.13 4.52 13.93
CA LEU A 22 0.59 3.88 12.83
C LEU A 22 0.36 2.36 12.83
N GLY A 23 0.39 1.73 14.00
CA GLY A 23 0.13 0.30 14.16
C GLY A 23 -1.30 -0.10 13.74
N SER A 24 -2.30 0.71 14.07
CA SER A 24 -3.69 0.50 13.65
C SER A 24 -3.86 0.61 12.14
N GLU A 25 -3.25 1.62 11.52
CA GLU A 25 -3.33 1.84 10.07
C GLU A 25 -2.66 0.72 9.27
N VAL A 26 -1.48 0.28 9.72
CA VAL A 26 -0.76 -0.87 9.15
C VAL A 26 -1.57 -2.15 9.30
N LYS A 27 -2.18 -2.39 10.47
CA LYS A 27 -3.01 -3.56 10.73
C LYS A 27 -4.25 -3.60 9.82
N GLN A 28 -4.97 -2.49 9.70
CA GLN A 28 -6.16 -2.39 8.85
C GLN A 28 -5.82 -2.61 7.36
N ARG A 29 -4.65 -2.14 6.93
CA ARG A 29 -4.12 -2.37 5.58
C ARG A 29 -3.76 -3.83 5.36
N LEU A 30 -3.08 -4.47 6.32
CA LEU A 30 -2.72 -5.89 6.23
C LEU A 30 -3.95 -6.79 6.26
N ASP A 31 -4.95 -6.49 7.07
CA ASP A 31 -6.19 -7.27 7.13
C ASP A 31 -6.97 -7.15 5.82
N SER A 32 -7.00 -5.96 5.21
CA SER A 32 -7.56 -5.77 3.87
C SER A 32 -6.86 -6.61 2.79
N LEU A 33 -5.57 -6.94 2.97
CA LEU A 33 -4.81 -7.79 2.06
C LEU A 33 -5.04 -9.30 2.32
N LYS A 34 -5.26 -9.70 3.58
CA LYS A 34 -5.57 -11.10 3.95
C LYS A 34 -6.90 -11.57 3.38
N ASP A 35 -7.88 -10.67 3.32
CA ASP A 35 -9.21 -10.96 2.77
C ASP A 35 -9.25 -10.94 1.23
N MET A 36 -8.12 -10.63 0.56
CA MET A 36 -8.10 -10.59 -0.89
C MET A 36 -8.14 -11.99 -1.50
N LYS A 37 -9.14 -12.17 -2.35
CA LYS A 37 -9.29 -13.39 -3.15
C LYS A 37 -8.08 -13.57 -4.08
N PRO A 38 -7.73 -14.80 -4.48
CA PRO A 38 -6.58 -15.06 -5.35
C PRO A 38 -6.54 -14.18 -6.62
N LEU A 39 -7.69 -13.98 -7.28
CA LEU A 39 -7.85 -13.13 -8.45
C LEU A 39 -7.49 -11.64 -8.21
N GLN A 40 -7.75 -11.13 -7.00
CA GLN A 40 -7.37 -9.75 -6.64
C GLN A 40 -5.86 -9.60 -6.55
N ARG A 41 -5.19 -10.56 -5.92
CA ARG A 41 -3.72 -10.58 -5.82
C ARG A 41 -3.08 -10.69 -7.19
N GLU A 42 -3.62 -11.56 -8.05
CA GLU A 42 -3.16 -11.72 -9.43
C GLU A 42 -3.34 -10.42 -10.23
N CYS A 43 -4.48 -9.74 -10.08
CA CYS A 43 -4.72 -8.43 -10.69
C CYS A 43 -3.68 -7.39 -10.29
N ILE A 44 -3.34 -7.31 -9.00
CA ILE A 44 -2.35 -6.35 -8.49
C ILE A 44 -0.96 -6.71 -9.01
N MET A 45 -0.58 -7.99 -8.98
CA MET A 45 0.68 -8.48 -9.55
C MET A 45 0.83 -8.14 -11.04
N LEU A 46 -0.20 -8.45 -11.83
CA LEU A 46 -0.21 -8.19 -13.27
C LEU A 46 -0.16 -6.69 -13.59
N SER A 47 -0.77 -5.84 -12.77
CA SER A 47 -0.68 -4.39 -12.92
C SER A 47 0.71 -3.87 -12.55
N SER A 48 1.26 -4.29 -11.41
CA SER A 48 2.49 -3.73 -10.84
C SER A 48 3.78 -4.27 -11.48
N TYR A 49 3.85 -5.57 -11.78
CA TYR A 49 5.06 -6.20 -12.29
C TYR A 49 5.08 -6.33 -13.82
N TYR A 50 3.92 -6.45 -14.44
CA TYR A 50 3.80 -6.70 -15.88
C TYR A 50 3.25 -5.50 -16.68
N GLY A 51 2.92 -4.40 -16.00
CA GLY A 51 2.48 -3.17 -16.65
C GLY A 51 1.14 -3.26 -17.39
N HIS A 52 0.32 -4.29 -17.09
CA HIS A 52 -0.96 -4.46 -17.76
C HIS A 52 -1.92 -3.30 -17.48
N THR A 53 -2.60 -2.86 -18.52
CA THR A 53 -3.67 -1.85 -18.41
C THR A 53 -4.91 -2.44 -17.74
N HIS A 54 -5.76 -1.56 -17.19
CA HIS A 54 -7.03 -1.97 -16.60
C HIS A 54 -7.92 -2.79 -17.56
N GLN A 55 -7.89 -2.45 -18.85
CA GLN A 55 -8.67 -3.15 -19.88
C GLN A 55 -8.11 -4.54 -20.19
N GLU A 56 -6.79 -4.69 -20.24
CA GLU A 56 -6.15 -5.99 -20.42
C GLU A 56 -6.40 -6.92 -19.24
N LEU A 57 -6.32 -6.39 -18.02
CA LEU A 57 -6.63 -7.14 -16.80
C LEU A 57 -8.09 -7.62 -16.78
N SER A 58 -9.03 -6.76 -17.20
CA SER A 58 -10.45 -7.10 -17.29
C SER A 58 -10.69 -8.26 -18.26
N LYS A 59 -10.03 -8.23 -19.43
CA LYS A 59 -10.10 -9.30 -20.43
C LYS A 59 -9.41 -10.58 -19.95
N LYS A 60 -8.21 -10.47 -19.37
CA LYS A 60 -7.37 -11.60 -18.94
C LYS A 60 -7.97 -12.36 -17.76
N LEU A 61 -8.54 -11.64 -16.79
CA LEU A 61 -9.12 -12.23 -15.58
C LEU A 61 -10.62 -12.51 -15.72
N GLY A 62 -11.26 -12.10 -16.83
CA GLY A 62 -12.69 -12.32 -17.08
C GLY A 62 -13.61 -11.55 -16.12
N VAL A 63 -13.13 -10.45 -15.53
CA VAL A 63 -13.89 -9.64 -14.55
C VAL A 63 -14.18 -8.25 -15.10
N PRO A 64 -15.27 -7.59 -14.67
CA PRO A 64 -15.61 -6.25 -15.13
C PRO A 64 -14.51 -5.22 -14.87
N LEU A 65 -14.35 -4.25 -15.78
CA LEU A 65 -13.34 -3.18 -15.66
C LEU A 65 -13.48 -2.38 -14.35
N GLY A 66 -14.72 -2.16 -13.88
CA GLY A 66 -14.99 -1.50 -12.60
C GLY A 66 -14.45 -2.29 -11.41
N THR A 67 -14.51 -3.63 -11.47
CA THR A 67 -13.95 -4.55 -10.47
C THR A 67 -12.43 -4.46 -10.44
N VAL A 68 -11.79 -4.49 -11.62
CA VAL A 68 -10.33 -4.29 -11.75
C VAL A 68 -9.89 -2.97 -11.13
N LYS A 69 -10.56 -1.87 -11.48
CA LYS A 69 -10.25 -0.53 -10.92
C LYS A 69 -10.45 -0.48 -9.41
N ALA A 70 -11.51 -1.12 -8.89
CA ALA A 70 -11.76 -1.19 -7.45
C ALA A 70 -10.68 -2.02 -6.74
N TRP A 71 -10.24 -3.13 -7.34
CA TRP A 71 -9.16 -3.96 -6.81
C TRP A 71 -7.83 -3.23 -6.79
N ILE A 72 -7.46 -2.53 -7.86
CA ILE A 72 -6.22 -1.75 -7.91
C ILE A 72 -6.27 -0.58 -6.92
N ARG A 73 -7.40 0.14 -6.82
CA ARG A 73 -7.54 1.25 -5.87
C ARG A 73 -7.43 0.80 -4.41
N ARG A 74 -8.01 -0.36 -4.06
CA ARG A 74 -8.02 -0.90 -2.69
C ARG A 74 -6.75 -1.70 -2.35
N GLY A 75 -6.18 -2.31 -3.37
CA GLY A 75 -5.09 -3.26 -3.25
C GLY A 75 -3.71 -2.69 -3.53
N LYS A 76 -3.58 -1.42 -3.93
CA LYS A 76 -2.29 -0.71 -3.88
C LYS A 76 -1.76 -0.81 -2.45
N PRO A 77 -0.72 -1.62 -2.18
CA PRO A 77 0.16 -1.27 -1.08
C PRO A 77 0.70 0.11 -1.46
N GLN A 78 1.01 0.99 -0.52
CA GLN A 78 1.92 2.10 -0.81
C GLN A 78 3.25 1.45 -1.23
N ALA A 79 3.36 1.10 -2.52
CA ALA A 79 4.60 0.71 -3.13
C ALA A 79 5.48 1.94 -3.00
N ILE A 80 6.61 1.74 -2.33
CA ILE A 80 7.68 2.69 -2.09
C ILE A 80 7.83 3.54 -3.35
N ALA A 81 7.44 4.81 -3.25
CA ALA A 81 7.84 5.81 -4.20
C ALA A 81 9.36 5.92 -4.05
N PHE A 82 10.07 5.57 -5.13
CA PHE A 82 11.43 6.06 -5.32
C PHE A 82 11.37 7.47 -5.89
#